data_AF-A0A3M1H4V8-F1
#
_entry.id   AF-A0A3M1H4V8-F1
#
_cell.length_a   1.000
_cell.length_b   1.000
_cell.length_c   1.000
_cell.angle_alpha   90.00
_cell.angle_beta   90.00
_cell.angle_gamma   90.00
#
_symmetry.space_group_name_H-M   'P 1'
#
loop_
_entity.id
_entity.type
_entity.pdbx_description
1 polymer ?
#
loop_
_entity_poly.entity_id
_entity_poly.type
_entity_poly.pdbx_seq_one_letter_code
_entity_poly.pdbx_strand_id
1 'polypeptide(L)'
;VKKRTTLFLLRQRYLLKSRRETPALAEEVLVWGLQGSPYSSKEILREEEALRLLQTARPKAPVGEPERRQWLEKALQWWDDLQPDLEALAAGRVRRLDQAHRRVRAAAGVRRVTIEPHLPPDWLGVYVLLPGGE
;
A
#
# COMPACT_ATOMS: atom_id res chain seq x y z
N VAL A 1 -17.53 -6.75 5.78
CA VAL A 1 -16.89 -7.46 4.64
C VAL A 1 -17.33 -8.93 4.66
N LYS A 2 -17.09 -9.72 3.60
CA LYS A 2 -17.41 -11.17 3.58
C LYS A 2 -16.24 -12.04 4.04
N LYS A 3 -15.01 -11.64 3.73
CA LYS A 3 -13.77 -12.27 4.18
C LYS A 3 -12.97 -11.27 5.02
N ARG A 4 -12.19 -11.78 5.98
CA ARG A 4 -11.28 -10.95 6.76
C ARG A 4 -10.30 -10.24 5.82
N THR A 5 -10.22 -8.93 5.96
CA THR A 5 -9.41 -8.07 5.10
C THR A 5 -8.52 -7.18 5.96
N THR A 6 -7.23 -7.14 5.67
CA THR A 6 -6.29 -6.18 6.26
C THR A 6 -6.03 -5.07 5.24
N LEU A 7 -6.10 -3.82 5.66
CA LEU A 7 -5.69 -2.66 4.87
C LEU A 7 -4.48 -2.01 5.54
N PHE A 8 -3.38 -1.93 4.82
CA PHE A 8 -2.21 -1.15 5.19
C PHE A 8 -2.30 0.23 4.55
N LEU A 9 -2.19 1.28 5.37
CA LEU A 9 -1.93 2.64 4.90
C LEU A 9 -0.43 2.83 4.88
N LEU A 10 0.12 2.99 3.68
CA LEU A 10 1.55 3.01 3.44
C LEU A 10 1.96 4.36 2.88
N ARG A 11 3.09 4.90 3.34
CA ARG A 11 3.76 6.01 2.67
C ARG A 11 4.93 5.47 1.88
N GLN A 12 4.83 5.58 0.56
CA GLN A 12 5.90 5.23 -0.34
C GLN A 12 6.70 6.48 -0.71
N ARG A 13 8.00 6.44 -0.42
CA ARG A 13 8.95 7.52 -0.70
C ARG A 13 9.79 7.19 -1.94
N TYR A 14 10.13 8.20 -2.72
CA TYR A 14 10.93 8.08 -3.93
C TYR A 14 12.02 9.13 -3.98
N LEU A 15 13.22 8.72 -4.35
CA LEU A 15 14.30 9.63 -4.72
C LEU A 15 14.27 9.84 -6.24
N LEU A 16 14.07 11.08 -6.66
CA LEU A 16 14.11 11.50 -8.04
C LEU A 16 15.48 12.08 -8.36
N LYS A 17 16.20 11.47 -9.31
CA LYS A 17 17.53 11.92 -9.75
C LYS A 17 17.52 12.38 -11.20
N SER A 18 18.14 13.53 -11.45
CA SER A 18 18.42 14.06 -12.80
C SER A 18 19.91 14.46 -12.85
N ARG A 19 20.56 14.31 -14.02
CA ARG A 19 22.03 14.44 -14.17
C ARG A 19 22.61 15.83 -13.80
N ARG A 20 21.79 16.87 -13.62
CA ARG A 20 22.25 18.24 -13.34
C ARG A 20 21.37 19.00 -12.35
N GLU A 21 20.50 18.30 -11.63
CA GLU A 21 19.59 18.91 -10.66
C GLU A 21 19.80 18.25 -9.30
N THR A 22 19.53 19.00 -8.24
CA THR A 22 19.50 18.47 -6.88
C THR A 22 18.46 17.35 -6.81
N PRO A 23 18.79 16.18 -6.24
CA PRO A 23 17.82 15.12 -6.05
C PRO A 23 16.60 15.62 -5.27
N ALA A 24 15.41 15.20 -5.71
CA ALA A 24 14.15 15.57 -5.07
C ALA A 24 13.49 14.36 -4.42
N LEU A 25 12.78 14.59 -3.32
CA LEU A 25 11.93 13.59 -2.67
C LEU A 25 10.51 13.70 -3.23
N ALA A 26 9.93 12.58 -3.61
CA ALA A 26 8.50 12.47 -3.88
C ALA A 26 7.87 11.45 -2.93
N GLU A 27 6.64 11.70 -2.52
CA GLU A 27 5.90 10.80 -1.61
C GLU A 27 4.51 10.51 -2.19
N GLU A 28 4.00 9.32 -1.91
CA GLU A 28 2.61 8.97 -2.15
C GLU A 28 2.06 8.14 -0.99
N VAL A 29 0.74 8.23 -0.79
CA VAL A 29 0.03 7.40 0.18
C VAL A 29 -0.72 6.31 -0.58
N LEU A 30 -0.52 5.06 -0.16
CA LEU A 30 -1.13 3.87 -0.74
C LEU A 30 -2.05 3.21 0.27
N VAL A 31 -3.20 2.75 -0.22
CA VAL A 31 -4.07 1.83 0.53
C VAL A 31 -3.88 0.45 -0.06
N TRP A 32 -3.13 -0.39 0.65
CA TRP A 32 -2.78 -1.72 0.20
C TRP A 32 -3.60 -2.76 0.95
N GLY A 33 -4.47 -3.47 0.24
CA GLY A 33 -5.43 -4.39 0.82
C GLY A 33 -5.08 -5.84 0.55
N LEU A 34 -5.35 -6.70 1.52
CA LEU A 34 -5.15 -8.14 1.40
C LEU A 34 -6.23 -8.90 2.17
N GLN A 35 -6.63 -10.05 1.62
CA GLN A 35 -7.53 -11.00 2.26
C GLN A 35 -6.78 -12.25 2.68
N GLY A 36 -7.30 -12.90 3.72
CA GLY A 36 -6.75 -14.13 4.27
C GLY A 36 -6.02 -13.92 5.61
N SER A 37 -5.12 -14.85 5.90
CA SER A 37 -4.35 -14.92 7.14
C SER A 37 -2.93 -15.42 6.95
N PRO A 38 -2.02 -15.10 7.90
CA PRO A 38 -0.66 -15.66 7.93
C PRO A 38 -0.58 -17.18 7.72
N TYR A 39 -1.61 -17.89 8.13
CA TYR A 39 -1.68 -19.36 8.07
C TYR A 39 -2.47 -19.90 6.87
N SER A 40 -2.80 -19.06 5.89
CA SER A 40 -3.64 -19.40 4.73
C SER A 40 -3.17 -18.67 3.46
N SER A 41 -3.70 -19.02 2.29
CA SER A 41 -3.41 -18.28 1.05
C SER A 41 -3.78 -16.81 1.19
N LYS A 42 -2.81 -15.92 0.90
CA LYS A 42 -3.00 -14.47 0.83
C LYS A 42 -3.51 -14.07 -0.54
N GLU A 43 -4.48 -13.16 -0.58
CA GLU A 43 -5.02 -12.59 -1.81
C GLU A 43 -4.85 -11.07 -1.75
N ILE A 44 -4.02 -10.51 -2.65
CA ILE A 44 -3.82 -9.05 -2.73
C ILE A 44 -5.01 -8.44 -3.48
N LEU A 45 -5.60 -7.41 -2.88
CA LEU A 45 -6.73 -6.69 -3.46
C LEU A 45 -6.28 -5.73 -4.56
N ARG A 46 -7.20 -5.46 -5.50
CA ARG A 46 -7.05 -4.34 -6.43
C ARG A 46 -7.07 -3.02 -5.65
N GLU A 47 -6.33 -2.03 -6.14
CA GLU A 47 -6.17 -0.71 -5.50
C GLU A 47 -7.53 -0.03 -5.28
N GLU A 48 -8.41 -0.06 -6.29
CA GLU A 48 -9.74 0.56 -6.21
C GLU A 48 -10.64 -0.14 -5.18
N GLU A 49 -10.44 -1.44 -4.97
CA GLU A 49 -11.17 -2.21 -3.97
C GLU A 49 -10.69 -1.92 -2.56
N ALA A 50 -9.38 -1.86 -2.34
CA ALA A 50 -8.81 -1.48 -1.05
C ALA A 50 -9.26 -0.07 -0.65
N LEU A 51 -9.21 0.89 -1.59
CA LEU A 51 -9.69 2.26 -1.39
C LEU A 51 -11.19 2.31 -1.08
N ARG A 52 -12.01 1.59 -1.85
CA ARG A 52 -13.46 1.51 -1.61
C ARG A 52 -13.75 0.97 -0.20
N LEU A 53 -13.07 -0.11 0.21
CA LEU A 53 -13.25 -0.69 1.53
C LEU A 53 -12.87 0.30 2.65
N LEU A 54 -11.77 1.03 2.52
CA LEU A 54 -11.39 2.06 3.48
C LEU A 54 -12.49 3.14 3.62
N GLN A 55 -13.10 3.54 2.51
CA GLN A 55 -14.11 4.62 2.48
C GLN A 55 -15.49 4.15 2.95
N THR A 56 -15.90 2.93 2.63
CA THR A 56 -17.28 2.48 2.78
C THR A 56 -17.50 1.44 3.87
N ALA A 57 -16.46 0.76 4.36
CA ALA A 57 -16.63 -0.20 5.45
C ALA A 57 -17.09 0.53 6.72
N ARG A 58 -18.09 -0.03 7.40
CA ARG A 58 -18.61 0.49 8.67
C ARG A 58 -18.65 -0.66 9.69
N PRO A 59 -18.30 -0.40 10.96
CA PRO A 59 -18.45 -1.39 12.02
C PRO A 59 -19.93 -1.69 12.23
N LYS A 60 -20.31 -2.98 12.26
CA LYS A 60 -21.67 -3.42 12.60
C LYS A 60 -21.85 -3.66 14.10
N ALA A 61 -20.76 -3.97 14.80
CA ALA A 61 -20.74 -4.29 16.22
C ALA A 61 -19.39 -3.85 16.83
N PRO A 62 -19.35 -3.54 18.13
CA PRO A 62 -18.09 -3.32 18.83
C PRO A 62 -17.29 -4.62 18.93
N VAL A 63 -15.97 -4.51 18.75
CA VAL A 63 -15.02 -5.61 18.98
C VAL A 63 -14.34 -5.36 20.32
N GLY A 64 -14.29 -6.37 21.19
CA GLY A 64 -13.65 -6.27 22.51
C GLY A 64 -12.16 -5.93 22.39
N GLU A 65 -11.60 -5.20 23.35
CA GLU A 65 -10.19 -4.78 23.30
C GLU A 65 -9.19 -5.94 23.14
N PRO A 66 -9.30 -7.06 23.88
CA PRO A 66 -8.38 -8.19 23.71
C PRO A 66 -8.42 -8.76 22.29
N GLU A 67 -9.62 -8.85 21.71
CA GLU A 67 -9.82 -9.36 20.36
C GLU A 67 -9.25 -8.38 19.31
N ARG A 68 -9.47 -7.07 19.45
CA ARG A 68 -8.86 -6.06 18.56
C ARG A 68 -7.34 -6.17 18.57
N ARG A 69 -6.73 -6.29 19.74
CA ARG A 69 -5.27 -6.42 19.90
C ARG A 69 -4.77 -7.68 19.21
N GLN A 70 -5.42 -8.82 19.45
CA GLN A 70 -5.06 -10.09 18.82
C GLN A 70 -5.12 -10.01 17.28
N TRP A 71 -6.16 -9.39 16.72
CA TRP A 71 -6.29 -9.26 15.27
C TRP A 71 -5.22 -8.35 14.66
N LEU A 72 -4.89 -7.25 15.36
CA LEU A 72 -3.85 -6.34 14.93
C LEU A 72 -2.47 -7.02 14.99
N GLU A 73 -2.13 -7.70 16.08
CA GLU A 73 -0.86 -8.43 16.23
C GLU A 73 -0.67 -9.46 15.11
N LYS A 74 -1.71 -10.25 14.81
CA LYS A 74 -1.68 -11.21 13.68
C LYS A 74 -1.49 -10.53 12.33
N ALA A 75 -2.07 -9.34 12.13
CA ALA A 75 -1.90 -8.60 10.89
C ALA A 75 -0.48 -8.05 10.75
N LEU A 76 0.12 -7.57 11.84
CA LEU A 76 1.48 -7.04 11.87
C LEU A 76 2.55 -8.13 11.74
N GLN A 77 2.31 -9.32 12.30
CA GLN A 77 3.20 -10.48 12.13
C GLN A 77 3.38 -10.88 10.66
N TRP A 78 2.43 -10.52 9.80
CA TRP A 78 2.50 -10.86 8.37
C TRP A 78 3.48 -9.98 7.58
N TRP A 79 3.97 -8.90 8.17
CA TRP A 79 4.72 -7.86 7.46
C TRP A 79 6.03 -8.36 6.83
N ASP A 80 6.77 -9.20 7.54
CA ASP A 80 8.05 -9.71 7.06
C ASP A 80 7.83 -10.65 5.85
N ASP A 81 6.76 -11.45 5.86
CA ASP A 81 6.37 -12.31 4.75
C ASP A 81 5.83 -11.54 3.52
N LEU A 82 5.48 -10.26 3.71
CA LEU A 82 4.95 -9.38 2.67
C LEU A 82 6.03 -8.54 1.99
N GLN A 83 7.30 -8.60 2.44
CA GLN A 83 8.39 -7.82 1.82
C GLN A 83 8.49 -8.00 0.30
N PRO A 84 8.46 -9.23 -0.26
CA PRO A 84 8.51 -9.41 -1.72
C PRO A 84 7.32 -8.78 -2.44
N ASP A 85 6.13 -8.78 -1.84
CA ASP A 85 4.94 -8.17 -2.41
C ASP A 85 5.01 -6.63 -2.36
N LEU A 86 5.61 -6.07 -1.31
CA LEU A 86 5.85 -4.62 -1.16
C LEU A 86 6.88 -4.13 -2.18
N GLU A 87 7.95 -4.90 -2.43
CA GLU A 87 8.91 -4.62 -3.49
C GLU A 87 8.21 -4.61 -4.87
N ALA A 88 7.35 -5.61 -5.13
CA ALA A 88 6.57 -5.68 -6.37
C ALA A 88 5.58 -4.50 -6.50
N LEU A 89 4.93 -4.10 -5.40
CA LEU A 89 4.06 -2.92 -5.33
C LEU A 89 4.85 -1.66 -5.71
N ALA A 90 5.97 -1.40 -5.04
CA ALA A 90 6.82 -0.23 -5.28
C ALA A 90 7.36 -0.21 -6.73
N ALA A 91 7.80 -1.34 -7.26
CA ALA A 91 8.22 -1.46 -8.66
C ALA A 91 7.09 -1.11 -9.63
N GLY A 92 5.85 -1.54 -9.32
CA GLY A 92 4.64 -1.15 -10.06
C GLY A 92 4.39 0.35 -10.05
N ARG A 93 4.55 1.00 -8.90
CA ARG A 93 4.37 2.44 -8.75
C ARG A 93 5.46 3.23 -9.47
N VAL A 94 6.73 2.82 -9.40
CA VAL A 94 7.84 3.40 -10.19
C VAL A 94 7.52 3.40 -11.68
N ARG A 95 6.99 2.28 -12.22
CA ARG A 95 6.59 2.20 -13.62
C ARG A 95 5.48 3.20 -13.97
N ARG A 96 4.48 3.35 -13.10
CA ARG A 96 3.39 4.34 -13.30
C ARG A 96 3.92 5.77 -13.27
N LEU A 97 4.80 6.09 -12.33
CA LEU A 97 5.43 7.40 -12.24
C LEU A 97 6.29 7.70 -13.46
N ASP A 98 7.13 6.76 -13.92
CA ASP A 98 7.93 6.98 -15.13
C ASP A 98 7.04 7.21 -16.37
N GLN A 99 5.93 6.46 -16.52
CA GLN A 99 4.97 6.68 -17.59
C GLN A 99 4.28 8.04 -17.51
N ALA A 100 3.91 8.50 -16.31
CA ALA A 100 3.33 9.84 -16.12
C ALA A 100 4.34 10.94 -16.49
N HIS A 101 5.59 10.80 -16.03
CA HIS A 101 6.64 11.75 -16.40
C HIS A 101 6.96 11.72 -17.90
N ARG A 102 6.95 10.56 -18.58
CA ARG A 102 7.14 10.48 -20.05
C ARG A 102 6.10 11.31 -20.79
N ARG A 103 4.82 11.23 -20.39
CA ARG A 103 3.73 11.98 -21.01
C ARG A 103 3.94 13.50 -20.89
N VAL A 104 4.30 13.98 -19.70
CA VAL A 104 4.61 15.40 -19.47
C VAL A 104 5.86 15.84 -20.25
N ARG A 105 6.89 14.99 -20.31
CA ARG A 105 8.15 15.27 -21.03
C ARG A 105 7.99 15.36 -22.54
N ALA A 106 7.15 14.53 -23.16
CA ALA A 106 6.88 14.58 -24.59
C ALA A 106 6.33 15.95 -25.03
N ALA A 107 5.60 16.64 -24.14
CA ALA A 107 5.07 17.97 -24.37
C ALA A 107 6.05 19.11 -24.01
N ALA A 108 7.03 18.87 -23.12
CA ALA A 108 7.85 19.92 -22.51
C ALA A 108 9.36 19.84 -22.80
N GLY A 109 9.85 18.81 -23.49
CA GLY A 109 11.28 18.65 -23.83
C GLY A 109 12.21 18.37 -22.63
N VAL A 110 11.65 17.99 -21.48
CA VAL A 110 12.38 17.84 -20.20
C VAL A 110 13.17 16.52 -20.14
N ARG A 111 14.31 16.53 -19.44
CA ARG A 111 15.33 15.45 -19.39
C ARG A 111 14.86 14.20 -18.63
N ARG A 112 15.60 13.08 -18.82
CA ARG A 112 15.34 11.78 -18.18
C ARG A 112 15.57 11.85 -16.67
N VAL A 113 14.57 11.42 -15.90
CA VAL A 113 14.61 11.31 -14.44
C VAL A 113 14.68 9.83 -14.07
N THR A 114 15.58 9.47 -13.15
CA THR A 114 15.61 8.15 -12.51
C THR A 114 14.77 8.21 -11.24
N ILE A 115 13.90 7.23 -11.03
CA ILE A 115 13.01 7.14 -9.87
C ILE A 115 13.44 5.92 -9.06
N GLU A 116 13.91 6.13 -7.84
CA GLU A 116 14.34 5.07 -6.93
C GLU A 116 13.36 4.98 -5.75
N PRO A 117 12.64 3.86 -5.57
CA PRO A 117 11.75 3.69 -4.42
C PRO A 117 12.57 3.42 -3.15
N HIS A 118 12.16 4.02 -2.04
CA HIS A 118 12.66 3.66 -0.71
C HIS A 118 11.85 2.48 -0.16
N LEU A 119 12.52 1.45 0.33
CA LEU A 119 11.90 0.21 0.79
C LEU A 119 12.37 -0.16 2.21
N PRO A 120 11.49 -0.77 3.02
CA PRO A 120 10.05 -0.88 2.80
C PRO A 120 9.35 0.51 2.88
N PRO A 121 8.11 0.65 2.40
CA PRO A 121 7.32 1.85 2.66
C PRO A 121 7.06 2.03 4.16
N ASP A 122 6.83 3.26 4.59
CA ASP A 122 6.51 3.55 5.99
C ASP A 122 5.06 3.19 6.31
N TRP A 123 4.81 2.74 7.54
CA TRP A 123 3.45 2.57 8.04
C TRP A 123 2.84 3.89 8.47
N LEU A 124 1.64 4.16 7.96
CA LEU A 124 0.76 5.21 8.48
C LEU A 124 -0.36 4.64 9.34
N GLY A 125 -0.77 3.40 9.08
CA GLY A 125 -1.81 2.74 9.86
C GLY A 125 -2.23 1.38 9.29
N VAL A 126 -2.96 0.62 10.11
CA VAL A 126 -3.49 -0.70 9.75
C VAL A 126 -4.94 -0.79 10.17
N TYR A 127 -5.79 -1.28 9.27
CA TYR A 127 -7.19 -1.60 9.55
C TYR A 127 -7.42 -3.09 9.34
N VAL A 128 -8.02 -3.76 10.33
CA VAL A 128 -8.48 -5.15 10.18
C VAL A 128 -10.00 -5.15 10.11
N LEU A 129 -10.52 -5.47 8.92
CA LEU A 129 -11.95 -5.59 8.66
C LEU A 129 -12.38 -7.04 8.87
N LEU A 130 -13.19 -7.25 9.90
CA LEU A 130 -13.77 -8.56 10.20
C LEU A 130 -15.08 -8.77 9.43
N PRO A 131 -15.41 -10.01 9.04
CA PRO A 131 -16.74 -10.34 8.57
C PRO A 131 -17.76 -10.04 9.67
N GLY A 132 -18.80 -9.28 9.33
CA GLY A 132 -19.99 -9.26 10.18
C GLY A 132 -20.80 -10.48 9.80
N GLY A 133 -21.21 -11.28 10.78
CA GLY A 133 -22.22 -12.33 10.56
C GLY A 133 -23.42 -11.78 9.78
N GLU A 134 -24.10 -12.66 9.05
CA GLU A 134 -25.36 -12.30 8.38
C GLU A 134 -26.35 -11.66 9.35
#